data_AF-A0A353GLK3-F1
#
_entry.id   AF-A0A353GLK3-F1
#
_cell.length_a   1.000
_cell.length_b   1.000
_cell.length_c   1.000
_cell.angle_alpha   90.00
_cell.angle_beta   90.00
_cell.angle_gamma   90.00
#
_symmetry.space_group_name_H-M   'P 1'
#
loop_
_entity.id
_entity.type
_entity.pdbx_description
1 polymer ?
#
loop_
_entity_poly.entity_id
_entity_poly.type
_entity_poly.pdbx_seq_one_letter_code
_entity_poly.pdbx_strand_id
1 'polypeptide(L)'
;MKPEHPTPDYLTRLMPPGERGVVALCHLSTVIPVWALAVDALIYFLYRETSRAICFHARQGIHFQFLFLLCVIPLSFLYLLNHILREVLATLLTITVADRIFGWMEQGINATLTVLFIAYAAFCITGFFQALRGRVFLYPFTVDATGKKAEPSISK
;
A
#
# COMPACT_ATOMS: atom_id res chain seq x y z
N MET A 1 9.06 2.09 37.91
CA MET A 1 8.80 1.07 36.87
C MET A 1 9.28 1.62 35.54
N LYS A 2 10.33 1.04 34.95
CA LYS A 2 10.63 1.29 33.54
C LYS A 2 9.48 0.66 32.72
N PRO A 3 8.93 1.33 31.69
CA PRO A 3 8.12 0.62 30.72
C PRO A 3 9.03 -0.43 30.10
N GLU A 4 8.78 -1.71 30.38
CA GLU A 4 9.35 -2.79 29.61
C GLU A 4 8.97 -2.51 28.15
N HIS A 5 9.98 -2.27 27.31
CA HIS A 5 9.76 -2.30 25.87
C HIS A 5 9.25 -3.70 25.55
N PRO A 6 7.97 -3.85 25.14
CA PRO A 6 7.46 -5.16 24.79
C PRO A 6 8.25 -5.62 23.56
N THR A 7 8.97 -6.73 23.71
CA THR A 7 9.52 -7.46 22.57
C THR A 7 8.39 -7.72 21.56
N PRO A 8 8.68 -7.74 20.24
CA PRO A 8 7.67 -7.88 19.20
C PRO A 8 7.16 -9.32 19.08
N ASP A 9 6.80 -9.93 20.21
CA ASP A 9 6.37 -11.32 20.35
C ASP A 9 4.97 -11.58 19.72
N TYR A 10 4.35 -10.53 19.17
CA TYR A 10 3.12 -10.61 18.39
C TYR A 10 3.38 -10.83 16.89
N LEU A 11 4.60 -10.57 16.39
CA LEU A 11 4.98 -10.88 14.99
C LEU A 11 5.30 -12.36 14.80
N THR A 12 5.57 -13.09 15.89
CA THR A 12 5.95 -14.50 15.91
C THR A 12 4.81 -15.46 16.23
N ARG A 13 3.70 -14.96 16.82
CA ARG A 13 2.57 -15.80 17.22
C ARG A 13 1.53 -15.91 16.10
N LEU A 14 0.98 -17.12 15.95
CA LEU A 14 -0.24 -17.36 15.18
C LEU A 14 -1.34 -16.41 15.64
N MET A 15 -1.99 -15.73 14.70
CA MET A 15 -3.06 -14.79 15.00
C MET A 15 -4.28 -15.52 15.59
N PRO A 16 -4.86 -15.02 16.70
CA PRO A 16 -6.08 -15.58 17.28
C PRO A 16 -7.21 -15.66 16.23
N PRO A 17 -8.01 -16.75 16.21
CA PRO A 17 -9.07 -16.93 15.20
C PRO A 17 -10.04 -15.74 15.08
N GLY A 18 -10.36 -15.08 16.21
CA GLY A 18 -11.27 -13.94 16.25
C GLY A 18 -10.74 -12.66 15.58
N GLU A 19 -9.42 -12.52 15.40
CA GLU A 19 -8.81 -11.33 14.82
C GLU A 19 -8.56 -11.46 13.31
N ARG A 20 -8.47 -12.70 12.80
CA ARG A 20 -8.10 -13.00 11.42
C ARG A 20 -8.99 -12.32 10.39
N GLY A 21 -10.30 -12.30 10.63
CA GLY A 21 -11.25 -11.69 9.71
C GLY A 21 -11.06 -10.18 9.61
N VAL A 22 -10.80 -9.51 10.73
CA VAL A 22 -10.58 -8.06 10.77
C VAL A 22 -9.24 -7.70 10.13
N VAL A 23 -8.17 -8.47 10.39
CA VAL A 23 -6.88 -8.25 9.73
C VAL A 23 -6.95 -8.53 8.24
N ALA A 24 -7.65 -9.59 7.83
CA ALA A 24 -7.89 -9.86 6.42
C ALA A 24 -8.64 -8.67 5.78
N LEU A 25 -9.65 -8.12 6.46
CA LEU A 25 -10.35 -6.94 6.00
C LEU A 25 -9.41 -5.75 5.81
N CYS A 26 -8.47 -5.48 6.72
CA CYS A 26 -7.45 -4.42 6.53
C CYS A 26 -6.70 -4.60 5.22
N HIS A 27 -6.22 -5.81 4.92
CA HIS A 27 -5.50 -6.06 3.67
C HIS A 27 -6.37 -5.94 2.42
N LEU A 28 -7.63 -6.37 2.52
CA LEU A 28 -8.59 -6.30 1.42
C LEU A 28 -9.04 -4.86 1.14
N SER A 29 -9.29 -4.06 2.19
CA SER A 29 -9.59 -2.63 2.05
C SER A 29 -8.42 -1.88 1.43
N THR A 30 -7.18 -2.27 1.77
CA THR A 30 -5.96 -1.70 1.17
C THR A 30 -5.93 -1.87 -0.36
N VAL A 31 -6.61 -2.87 -0.95
CA VAL A 31 -6.66 -3.06 -2.42
C VAL A 31 -7.22 -1.83 -3.15
N ILE A 32 -8.17 -1.11 -2.53
CA ILE A 32 -8.79 0.07 -3.14
C ILE A 32 -8.21 1.35 -2.53
N PRO A 33 -7.30 2.05 -3.24
CA PRO A 33 -6.40 3.00 -2.59
C PRO A 33 -7.10 4.13 -1.81
N VAL A 34 -8.12 4.76 -2.40
CA VAL A 34 -8.80 5.91 -1.78
C VAL A 34 -9.57 5.53 -0.52
N TRP A 35 -10.18 4.34 -0.50
CA TRP A 35 -11.03 3.89 0.61
C TRP A 35 -10.22 3.25 1.75
N ALA A 36 -9.07 2.68 1.41
CA ALA A 36 -8.16 2.03 2.35
C ALA A 36 -7.86 2.89 3.58
N LEU A 37 -7.51 4.17 3.38
CA LEU A 37 -7.17 5.07 4.49
C LEU A 37 -8.30 5.24 5.49
N ALA A 38 -9.54 5.41 5.00
CA ALA A 38 -10.70 5.60 5.86
C ALA A 38 -11.05 4.31 6.62
N VAL A 39 -11.04 3.17 5.92
CA VAL A 39 -11.36 1.86 6.52
C VAL A 39 -10.30 1.45 7.54
N ASP A 40 -9.02 1.56 7.20
CA ASP A 40 -7.93 1.15 8.08
C ASP A 40 -7.82 2.10 9.29
N ALA A 41 -8.07 3.40 9.11
CA ALA A 41 -8.16 4.35 10.23
C ALA A 41 -9.33 3.99 11.16
N LEU A 42 -10.51 3.69 10.60
CA LEU A 42 -11.67 3.28 11.39
C LEU A 42 -11.39 1.99 12.17
N ILE A 43 -10.82 0.97 11.52
CA ILE A 43 -10.43 -0.29 12.19
C ILE A 43 -9.41 0.00 13.29
N TYR A 44 -8.42 0.85 13.03
CA TYR A 44 -7.44 1.23 14.05
C TYR A 44 -8.11 1.84 15.28
N PHE A 45 -9.03 2.80 15.10
CA PHE A 45 -9.72 3.45 16.22
C PHE A 45 -10.64 2.50 16.99
N LEU A 46 -11.34 1.60 16.31
CA LEU A 46 -12.23 0.62 16.94
C LEU A 46 -11.48 -0.42 17.79
N TYR A 47 -10.26 -0.79 17.39
CA TYR A 47 -9.52 -1.89 18.01
C TYR A 47 -8.28 -1.46 18.82
N ARG A 48 -7.99 -0.15 18.94
CA ARG A 48 -6.78 0.36 19.62
C ARG A 48 -6.61 -0.09 21.07
N GLU A 49 -7.71 -0.27 21.80
CA GLU A 49 -7.67 -0.69 23.21
C GLU A 49 -7.80 -2.21 23.36
N THR A 50 -8.24 -2.93 22.32
CA THR A 50 -8.62 -4.35 22.41
C THR A 50 -7.61 -5.28 21.74
N SER A 51 -7.00 -4.87 20.62
CA SER A 51 -6.07 -5.71 19.87
C SER A 51 -4.93 -4.93 19.24
N ARG A 52 -3.72 -5.17 19.74
CA ARG A 52 -2.48 -4.61 19.16
C ARG A 52 -2.17 -5.18 17.78
N ALA A 53 -2.53 -6.44 17.52
CA ALA A 53 -2.28 -7.09 16.23
C ALA A 53 -3.12 -6.45 15.12
N ILE A 54 -4.43 -6.24 15.35
CA ILE A 54 -5.30 -5.57 14.39
C ILE A 54 -4.78 -4.15 14.09
N CYS A 55 -4.41 -3.40 15.12
CA CYS A 55 -3.88 -2.04 14.96
C CYS A 55 -2.54 -2.00 14.22
N PHE A 56 -1.68 -3.01 14.42
CA PHE A 56 -0.45 -3.14 13.65
C PHE A 56 -0.73 -3.30 12.16
N HIS A 57 -1.63 -4.22 11.78
CA HIS A 57 -1.99 -4.45 10.38
C HIS A 57 -2.72 -3.26 9.75
N ALA A 58 -3.60 -2.59 10.48
CA ALA A 58 -4.26 -1.37 10.03
C ALA A 58 -3.24 -0.24 9.75
N ARG A 59 -2.28 -0.03 10.67
CA ARG A 59 -1.20 0.95 10.46
C ARG A 59 -0.31 0.56 9.27
N GLN A 60 -0.06 -0.73 9.10
CA GLN A 60 0.67 -1.26 7.96
C GLN A 60 -0.01 -0.93 6.63
N GLY A 61 -1.33 -1.14 6.55
CA GLY A 61 -2.16 -0.80 5.38
C GLY A 61 -2.08 0.69 5.06
N ILE A 62 -2.24 1.55 6.08
CA ILE A 62 -2.11 3.01 5.94
C ILE A 62 -0.74 3.40 5.36
N HIS A 63 0.36 2.90 5.93
CA HIS A 63 1.69 3.23 5.45
C HIS A 63 1.94 2.74 4.02
N PHE A 64 1.52 1.50 3.71
CA PHE A 64 1.67 0.94 2.37
C PHE A 64 0.88 1.73 1.33
N GLN A 65 -0.33 2.15 1.69
CA GLN A 65 -1.17 3.03 0.89
C GLN A 65 -0.53 4.41 0.65
N PHE A 66 0.08 5.01 1.67
CA PHE A 66 0.82 6.27 1.50
C PHE A 66 2.01 6.13 0.54
N LEU A 67 2.79 5.05 0.67
CA LEU A 67 3.90 4.78 -0.25
C LEU A 67 3.41 4.61 -1.69
N PHE A 68 2.31 3.88 -1.88
CA PHE A 68 1.71 3.71 -3.20
C PHE A 68 1.23 5.04 -3.81
N LEU A 69 0.53 5.88 -3.03
CA LEU A 69 0.10 7.20 -3.48
C LEU A 69 1.26 8.12 -3.82
N LEU A 70 2.37 8.05 -3.05
CA LEU A 70 3.58 8.83 -3.32
C LEU A 70 4.21 8.47 -4.68
N CYS A 71 4.02 7.24 -5.17
CA CYS A 71 4.44 6.84 -6.51
C CYS A 71 3.40 7.21 -7.59
N VAL A 72 2.11 7.01 -7.33
CA VAL A 72 1.05 7.19 -8.33
C VAL A 72 0.73 8.66 -8.60
N ILE A 73 0.72 9.52 -7.57
CA ILE A 73 0.34 10.94 -7.73
C ILE A 73 1.31 11.68 -8.68
N PRO A 74 2.65 11.61 -8.52
CA PRO A 74 3.57 12.27 -9.42
C PRO A 74 3.47 11.75 -10.86
N LEU A 75 3.34 10.43 -11.04
CA LEU A 75 3.18 9.83 -12.37
C LEU A 75 1.86 10.26 -13.04
N SER A 76 0.78 10.33 -12.28
CA SER A 76 -0.53 10.81 -12.77
C SER A 76 -0.47 12.29 -13.13
N PHE A 77 0.27 13.10 -12.37
CA PHE A 77 0.50 14.49 -12.70
C PHE A 77 1.31 14.65 -13.99
N LEU A 78 2.38 13.87 -14.17
CA LEU A 78 3.16 13.86 -15.40
C LEU A 78 2.33 13.40 -16.61
N TYR A 79 1.48 12.40 -16.42
CA TYR A 79 0.52 11.95 -17.43
C TYR A 79 -0.40 13.09 -17.87
N LEU A 80 -1.03 13.77 -16.90
CA LEU A 80 -1.95 14.88 -17.18
C LEU A 80 -1.23 16.05 -17.87
N LEU A 81 -0.02 16.40 -17.41
CA LEU A 81 0.79 17.45 -18.03
C LEU A 81 1.17 17.09 -19.47
N ASN A 82 1.61 15.86 -19.72
CA ASN A 82 1.95 15.35 -21.05
C ASN A 82 0.73 15.42 -21.98
N HIS A 83 -0.44 15.03 -21.49
CA HIS A 83 -1.69 15.06 -22.24
C HIS A 83 -2.10 16.51 -22.61
N ILE A 84 -2.09 17.43 -21.65
CA ILE A 84 -2.43 18.84 -21.90
C ILE A 84 -1.45 19.49 -22.89
N LEU A 85 -0.14 19.26 -22.72
CA LEU A 85 0.88 19.80 -23.61
C LEU A 85 0.70 19.30 -25.05
N ARG A 86 0.37 18.01 -25.21
CA ARG A 86 0.10 17.41 -26.51
C ARG A 86 -1.10 18.06 -27.19
N GLU A 87 -2.23 18.20 -26.49
CA GLU A 87 -3.46 18.82 -27.03
C GLU A 87 -3.22 20.28 -27.46
N VAL A 88 -2.52 21.05 -26.63
CA VAL A 88 -2.16 22.45 -26.95
C VAL A 88 -1.25 22.51 -28.17
N LEU A 89 -0.22 21.67 -28.23
CA LEU A 89 0.74 21.69 -29.34
C LEU A 89 0.15 21.18 -30.66
N ALA A 90 -0.71 20.18 -30.59
CA ALA A 90 -1.45 19.66 -31.75
C ALA A 90 -2.33 20.76 -32.38
N THR A 91 -2.96 21.59 -31.54
CA THR A 91 -3.76 22.74 -31.97
C THR A 91 -2.90 23.84 -32.62
N LEU A 92 -1.67 24.04 -32.13
CA LEU A 92 -0.83 25.17 -32.53
C LEU A 92 0.09 24.90 -33.73
N LEU A 93 0.59 23.67 -33.92
CA LEU A 93 1.75 23.47 -34.78
C LEU A 93 1.65 22.38 -35.86
N THR A 94 0.61 21.52 -35.91
CA THR A 94 0.54 20.42 -36.90
C THR A 94 1.83 19.58 -37.01
N ILE A 95 2.58 19.42 -35.91
CA ILE A 95 3.89 18.73 -35.93
C ILE A 95 3.71 17.25 -35.61
N THR A 96 3.90 16.41 -36.63
CA THR A 96 3.86 14.94 -36.57
C THR A 96 4.95 14.29 -35.70
N VAL A 97 6.08 14.99 -35.47
CA VAL A 97 7.18 14.46 -34.63
C VAL A 97 6.88 14.59 -33.14
N ALA A 98 6.20 15.68 -32.74
CA ALA A 98 5.82 15.90 -31.35
C ALA A 98 4.83 14.83 -30.89
N ASP A 99 3.85 14.49 -31.73
CA ASP A 99 2.87 13.43 -31.46
C ASP A 99 3.51 12.08 -31.14
N ARG A 100 4.61 11.74 -31.83
CA ARG A 100 5.34 10.50 -31.53
C ARG A 100 5.97 10.57 -30.14
N ILE A 101 6.71 11.64 -29.83
CA ILE A 101 7.42 11.77 -28.55
C ILE A 101 6.43 11.75 -27.38
N PHE A 102 5.38 12.58 -27.44
CA PHE A 102 4.36 12.63 -26.39
C PHE A 102 3.59 11.30 -26.26
N GLY A 103 3.34 10.59 -27.36
CA GLY A 103 2.73 9.27 -27.36
C GLY A 103 3.58 8.18 -26.69
N TRP A 104 4.90 8.14 -26.96
CA TRP A 104 5.81 7.21 -26.29
C TRP A 104 5.89 7.47 -24.78
N MET A 105 5.93 8.75 -24.37
CA MET A 105 5.92 9.12 -22.95
C MET A 105 4.62 8.69 -22.26
N GLU A 106 3.47 8.92 -22.89
CA GLU A 106 2.15 8.51 -22.39
C GLU A 106 2.08 6.99 -22.19
N GLN A 107 2.53 6.22 -23.18
CA GLN A 107 2.55 4.76 -23.11
C GLN A 107 3.48 4.25 -22.00
N GLY A 108 4.65 4.87 -21.83
CA GLY A 108 5.58 4.54 -20.76
C GLY A 108 5.01 4.79 -19.35
N ILE A 109 4.33 5.93 -19.16
CA ILE A 109 3.68 6.25 -17.88
C ILE A 109 2.54 5.27 -17.61
N ASN A 110 1.69 4.99 -18.60
CA ASN A 110 0.58 4.03 -18.47
C ASN A 110 1.07 2.61 -18.13
N ALA A 111 2.13 2.14 -18.80
CA ALA A 111 2.74 0.84 -18.49
C ALA A 111 3.28 0.80 -17.06
N THR A 112 3.96 1.87 -16.62
CA THR A 112 4.50 1.97 -15.26
C THR A 112 3.40 1.96 -14.21
N LEU A 113 2.35 2.77 -14.40
CA LEU A 113 1.18 2.80 -13.52
C LEU A 113 0.50 1.42 -13.45
N THR A 114 0.32 0.76 -14.59
CA THR A 114 -0.28 -0.59 -14.65
C THR A 114 0.52 -1.59 -13.83
N VAL A 115 1.85 -1.63 -14.00
CA VAL A 115 2.73 -2.52 -13.25
C VAL A 115 2.66 -2.22 -11.74
N LEU A 116 2.67 -0.95 -11.36
CA LEU A 116 2.55 -0.54 -9.96
C LEU A 116 1.21 -1.00 -9.35
N PHE A 117 0.10 -0.82 -10.05
CA PHE A 117 -1.23 -1.26 -9.58
C PHE A 117 -1.32 -2.78 -9.44
N ILE A 118 -0.79 -3.54 -10.40
CA ILE A 118 -0.78 -5.01 -10.35
C ILE A 118 0.07 -5.48 -9.16
N ALA A 119 1.28 -4.95 -9.00
CA ALA A 119 2.16 -5.32 -7.89
C ALA A 119 1.52 -4.96 -6.53
N TYR A 120 0.93 -3.77 -6.44
CA TYR A 120 0.21 -3.30 -5.26
C TYR A 120 -0.94 -4.25 -4.87
N ALA A 121 -1.84 -4.54 -5.80
CA ALA A 121 -2.97 -5.44 -5.58
C ALA A 121 -2.51 -6.85 -5.19
N ALA A 122 -1.43 -7.35 -5.81
CA ALA A 122 -0.87 -8.66 -5.49
C ALA A 122 -0.39 -8.74 -4.03
N PHE A 123 0.27 -7.70 -3.51
CA PHE A 123 0.66 -7.66 -2.10
C PHE A 123 -0.54 -7.64 -1.15
N CYS A 124 -1.56 -6.83 -1.46
CA CYS A 124 -2.78 -6.75 -0.65
C CYS A 124 -3.55 -8.08 -0.61
N ILE A 125 -3.75 -8.70 -1.77
CA ILE A 125 -4.41 -10.01 -1.89
C ILE A 125 -3.60 -11.09 -1.16
N THR A 126 -2.27 -11.06 -1.27
CA THR A 126 -1.39 -11.98 -0.53
C THR A 126 -1.55 -11.79 0.97
N GLY A 127 -1.54 -10.56 1.46
CA GLY A 127 -1.76 -10.25 2.87
C GLY A 127 -3.12 -10.73 3.38
N PHE A 128 -4.18 -10.54 2.59
CA PHE A 128 -5.52 -11.05 2.87
C PHE A 128 -5.53 -12.56 3.08
N PHE A 129 -4.99 -13.34 2.13
CA PHE A 129 -4.97 -14.80 2.25
C PHE A 129 -4.08 -15.30 3.39
N GLN A 130 -2.97 -14.62 3.67
CA GLN A 130 -2.12 -14.98 4.80
C GLN A 130 -2.80 -14.70 6.15
N ALA A 131 -3.51 -13.59 6.28
CA ALA A 131 -4.31 -13.26 7.46
C ALA A 131 -5.41 -14.30 7.73
N LEU A 132 -6.13 -14.74 6.69
CA LEU A 132 -7.13 -15.81 6.81
C LEU A 132 -6.52 -17.13 7.31
N ARG A 133 -5.28 -17.43 6.91
CA ARG A 133 -4.52 -18.60 7.39
C ARG A 133 -3.95 -18.40 8.80
N GLY A 134 -4.20 -17.25 9.44
CA GLY A 134 -3.69 -16.89 10.76
C GLY A 134 -2.20 -16.55 10.78
N ARG A 135 -1.58 -16.31 9.62
CA ARG A 135 -0.18 -15.95 9.49
C ARG A 135 -0.02 -14.43 9.50
N VAL A 136 1.04 -13.95 10.14
CA VAL A 136 1.41 -12.53 10.10
C VAL A 136 2.03 -12.22 8.74
N PHE A 137 1.53 -11.17 8.09
CA PHE A 137 2.04 -10.68 6.81
C PHE A 137 2.57 -9.25 6.95
N LEU A 138 3.77 -9.03 6.42
CA LEU A 138 4.46 -7.74 6.42
C LEU A 138 4.51 -7.19 5.00
N TYR A 139 3.98 -5.99 4.80
CA TYR A 139 4.16 -5.26 3.56
C TYR A 139 5.65 -4.90 3.38
N PRO A 140 6.12 -4.76 2.13
CA PRO A 140 7.45 -4.22 1.87
C PRO A 140 7.65 -2.87 2.58
N PHE A 141 8.85 -2.67 3.14
CA PHE A 141 9.24 -1.41 3.83
C PHE A 141 8.44 -1.07 5.08
N THR A 142 7.72 -2.04 5.66
CA THR A 142 7.13 -1.86 6.98
C THR A 142 8.25 -1.75 8.03
N VAL A 143 8.28 -0.63 8.73
CA VAL A 143 9.10 -0.42 9.94
C VAL A 143 8.29 -0.77 11.18
N ASP A 144 8.93 -1.45 12.12
CA ASP A 144 8.35 -1.70 13.43
C ASP A 144 8.24 -0.40 14.25
N ALA A 145 7.61 -0.48 15.42
CA ALA A 145 7.45 0.66 16.32
C ALA A 145 8.78 1.27 16.83
N THR A 146 9.92 0.63 16.57
CA THR A 146 11.28 1.10 16.91
C THR A 146 12.02 1.74 15.74
N GLY A 147 11.38 1.83 14.57
CA GLY A 147 12.00 2.35 13.34
C GLY A 147 12.98 1.35 12.70
N LYS A 148 13.03 0.10 13.17
CA LYS A 148 13.79 -0.97 12.54
C LYS A 148 12.92 -1.70 11.54
N LYS A 149 13.53 -2.25 10.49
CA LYS A 149 12.83 -3.08 9.51
C LYS A 149 12.17 -4.22 10.27
N ALA A 150 10.85 -4.39 10.14
CA ALA A 150 10.15 -5.49 10.79
C ALA A 150 10.66 -6.79 10.18
N GLU A 151 11.58 -7.49 10.85
CA GLU A 151 12.05 -8.80 10.43
C GLU A 151 11.12 -9.86 11.01
N PRO A 152 10.55 -10.75 10.19
CA PRO A 152 9.90 -11.93 10.71
C PRO A 152 11.00 -12.81 11.30
N SER A 153 11.10 -12.90 12.64
CA SER A 153 12.03 -13.83 13.25
C SER A 153 11.54 -15.24 12.96
N ILE A 154 12.19 -15.90 12.02
CA ILE A 154 11.95 -17.30 11.69
C ILE A 154 12.38 -18.10 12.92
N SER A 155 11.42 -18.53 13.75
CA SER A 155 11.69 -19.61 14.70
C SER A 155 11.94 -20.87 13.87
N LYS A 156 13.19 -21.31 13.83
CA LYS A 156 13.54 -22.66 13.38
C LYS A 156 12.94 -23.69 14.31
#